data_AF-A9A5V7-F1
#
_entry.id   AF-A9A5V7-F1
#
_cell.length_a   1.000
_cell.length_b   1.000
_cell.length_c   1.000
_cell.angle_alpha   90.00
_cell.angle_beta   90.00
_cell.angle_gamma   90.00
#
_symmetry.space_group_name_H-M   'P 1'
#
loop_
_entity.id
_entity.type
_entity.pdbx_description
1 polymer ?
#
loop_
_entity_poly.entity_id
_entity_poly.type
_entity_poly.pdbx_seq_one_letter_code
_entity_poly.pdbx_strand_id
1 'polypeptide(L)'
;MRKPYSDETRNDIVEKYLLGESVREIHDSTGVSTGSISEYINDFTSKIERKTIDAIHDFFKIIRKNGMQPKDAFYGHVVFSILLKHNLDPKQIHSFVESVLSMAKQNELSPEHLVGLCNTISKIQSKSDVPLHEIENHCTELVKTKNELELSIDKLSDQHKQSQNNLSALLKKNKLTEQQVEKITQTLEFLEKSGFDLSDADSVCNVLQNVKSQEYDIAKIISYLSKDESVDLRLNEKQSKLDEVEKKTGNLEKKYKELSLKHENLLLRHKSMAESISSVENLTKSGVLEQDLISWQKIFDSFEMAPKEFLEELEKAGNAKKLFRKLNSVNSKLKKENESLEKKKLWLESHNDEIKLEISNGTEFAKNNLNDISKHAKSELNSVVSHTEDKINKLVKQNKIQADHIQKQHEEYLQELIHTFETHLKHSHKIEHTLGKLESLKPLFDLVNGKFDPIASIGQIITLLDKIYVGIKGTEFDKHSISYDIKRLRENLLKVISHE
;
A
#
# COMPACT_ATOMS: atom_id res chain seq x y z
N MET A 1 34.80 42.70 -9.15
CA MET A 1 34.21 41.35 -9.34
C MET A 1 35.22 40.50 -10.09
N ARG A 2 35.70 39.40 -9.50
CA ARG A 2 36.58 38.45 -10.23
C ARG A 2 35.73 37.71 -11.27
N LYS A 3 36.29 37.50 -12.47
CA LYS A 3 35.62 36.72 -13.52
C LYS A 3 35.32 35.31 -12.97
N PRO A 4 34.13 34.75 -13.24
CA PRO A 4 33.84 33.36 -12.90
C PRO A 4 34.83 32.44 -13.62
N TYR A 5 35.31 31.41 -12.93
CA TYR A 5 36.16 30.37 -13.51
C TYR A 5 35.39 29.61 -14.61
N SER A 6 36.09 29.06 -15.60
CA SER A 6 35.46 28.30 -16.68
C SER A 6 34.75 27.06 -16.15
N ASP A 7 33.77 26.55 -16.89
CA ASP A 7 33.03 25.34 -16.51
C ASP A 7 33.95 24.11 -16.39
N GLU A 8 35.02 24.05 -17.18
CA GLU A 8 36.07 23.02 -17.05
C GLU A 8 36.75 23.06 -15.68
N THR A 9 37.12 24.25 -15.19
CA THR A 9 37.73 24.39 -13.85
C THR A 9 36.74 24.05 -12.74
N ARG A 10 35.45 24.37 -12.91
CA ARG A 10 34.41 24.00 -11.93
C ARG A 10 34.21 22.49 -11.87
N ASN A 11 34.24 21.81 -13.01
CA ASN A 11 34.14 20.35 -13.09
C ASN A 11 35.38 19.67 -12.48
N ASP A 12 36.59 20.17 -12.74
CA ASP A 12 37.83 19.64 -12.13
C ASP A 12 37.80 19.75 -10.59
N ILE A 13 37.31 20.87 -10.05
CA ILE A 13 37.16 21.05 -8.60
C ILE A 13 36.19 20.02 -8.00
N VAL A 14 35.05 19.80 -8.65
CA VAL A 14 34.05 18.83 -8.20
C VAL A 14 34.59 17.41 -8.28
N GLU A 15 35.26 17.05 -9.37
CA GLU A 15 35.86 15.73 -9.56
C GLU A 15 36.92 15.43 -8.48
N LYS A 16 37.85 16.36 -8.25
CA LYS A 16 38.87 16.22 -7.21
C LYS A 16 38.28 16.12 -5.81
N TYR A 17 37.24 16.90 -5.54
CA TYR A 17 36.51 16.78 -4.29
C TYR A 17 35.86 15.41 -4.15
N LEU A 18 35.17 14.90 -5.17
CA LEU A 18 34.59 13.56 -5.15
C LEU A 18 35.65 12.46 -4.99
N LEU A 19 36.86 12.67 -5.51
CA LEU A 19 38.01 11.78 -5.33
C LEU A 19 38.67 11.88 -3.94
N GLY A 20 38.05 12.57 -2.98
CA GLY A 20 38.49 12.62 -1.59
C GLY A 20 39.54 13.68 -1.27
N GLU A 21 39.80 14.63 -2.18
CA GLU A 21 40.75 15.73 -1.93
C GLU A 21 40.15 16.80 -1.03
N SER A 22 40.94 17.24 -0.06
CA SER A 22 40.61 18.39 0.76
C SER A 22 40.62 19.68 -0.06
N VAL A 23 39.85 20.68 0.37
CA VAL A 23 39.82 22.01 -0.24
C VAL A 23 41.21 22.65 -0.37
N ARG A 24 42.15 22.29 0.53
CA ARG A 24 43.54 22.75 0.46
C ARG A 24 44.32 22.06 -0.65
N GLU A 25 44.21 20.74 -0.78
CA GLU A 25 44.87 19.99 -1.87
C GLU A 25 44.33 20.41 -3.24
N ILE A 26 43.03 20.69 -3.34
CA ILE A 26 42.42 21.23 -4.56
C ILE A 26 42.96 22.63 -4.85
N HIS A 27 43.06 23.50 -3.84
CA HIS A 27 43.69 24.82 -4.00
C HIS A 27 45.11 24.71 -4.51
N ASP A 28 45.91 23.80 -3.93
CA ASP A 28 47.33 23.65 -4.28
C ASP A 28 47.50 23.05 -5.69
N SER A 29 46.57 22.21 -6.15
CA SER A 29 46.63 21.62 -7.49
C SER A 29 45.99 22.46 -8.60
N THR A 30 45.03 23.33 -8.28
CA THR A 30 44.26 24.13 -9.26
C THR A 30 44.60 25.62 -9.26
N GLY A 31 45.23 26.12 -8.19
CA GLY A 31 45.47 27.55 -7.97
C GLY A 31 44.20 28.37 -7.69
N VAL A 32 43.05 27.72 -7.51
CA VAL A 32 41.77 28.38 -7.24
C VAL A 32 41.65 28.67 -5.75
N SER A 33 41.15 29.87 -5.39
CA SER A 33 41.04 30.25 -3.98
C SER A 33 40.10 29.31 -3.21
N THR A 34 40.45 28.98 -1.97
CA THR A 34 39.68 28.07 -1.10
C THR A 34 38.22 28.51 -0.90
N GLY A 35 37.97 29.83 -0.91
CA GLY A 35 36.62 30.41 -0.88
C GLY A 35 35.79 30.05 -2.11
N SER A 36 36.37 30.19 -3.31
CA SER A 36 35.70 29.82 -4.57
C SER A 36 35.51 28.31 -4.70
N ILE A 37 36.46 27.50 -4.25
CA ILE A 37 36.33 26.03 -4.21
C ILE A 37 35.15 25.64 -3.31
N SER A 38 35.06 26.22 -2.12
CA SER A 38 33.98 25.94 -1.16
C SER A 38 32.61 26.36 -1.70
N GLU A 39 32.55 27.51 -2.39
CA GLU A 39 31.34 27.98 -3.06
C GLU A 39 30.88 27.02 -4.16
N TYR A 40 31.80 26.51 -4.98
CA TYR A 40 31.47 25.53 -6.03
C TYR A 40 31.06 24.16 -5.50
N ILE A 41 31.73 23.67 -4.45
CA ILE A 41 31.32 22.44 -3.77
C ILE A 41 29.93 22.62 -3.14
N ASN A 42 29.64 23.77 -2.51
CA ASN A 42 28.33 24.06 -1.94
C ASN A 42 27.23 24.18 -3.01
N ASP A 43 27.50 24.84 -4.14
CA ASP A 43 26.59 24.88 -5.30
C ASP A 43 26.31 23.47 -5.84
N PHE A 44 27.34 22.65 -5.99
CA PHE A 44 27.21 21.26 -6.45
C PHE A 44 26.43 20.38 -5.45
N THR A 45 26.78 20.44 -4.17
CA THR A 45 26.10 19.71 -3.08
C THR A 45 24.70 20.25 -2.76
N SER A 46 24.31 21.40 -3.29
CA SER A 46 22.92 21.88 -3.24
C SER A 46 22.03 21.27 -4.32
N LYS A 47 22.63 20.79 -5.41
CA LYS A 47 21.95 20.15 -6.56
C LYS A 47 21.77 18.64 -6.39
N ILE A 48 22.50 18.02 -5.46
CA ILE A 48 22.45 16.60 -5.09
C ILE A 48 22.27 16.50 -3.56
N GLU A 49 21.79 15.39 -3.02
CA GLU A 49 21.72 15.23 -1.55
C GLU A 49 23.12 15.30 -0.92
N ARG A 50 23.36 16.33 -0.11
CA ARG A 50 24.67 16.58 0.55
C ARG A 50 25.24 15.36 1.27
N LYS A 51 24.39 14.59 1.97
CA LYS A 51 24.80 13.36 2.67
C LYS A 51 25.43 12.34 1.75
N THR A 52 24.93 12.22 0.52
CA THR A 52 25.45 11.29 -0.49
C THR A 52 26.82 11.74 -0.97
N ILE A 53 27.00 13.05 -1.23
CA ILE A 53 28.28 13.59 -1.66
C ILE A 53 29.34 13.48 -0.55
N ASP A 54 28.97 13.81 0.69
CA ASP A 54 29.86 13.68 1.85
C ASP A 54 30.28 12.20 2.05
N ALA A 55 29.34 11.25 1.89
CA ALA A 55 29.65 9.81 1.98
C ALA A 55 30.60 9.33 0.87
N ILE A 56 30.41 9.82 -0.37
CA ILE A 56 31.31 9.51 -1.51
C ILE A 56 32.70 10.09 -1.24
N HIS A 57 32.77 11.35 -0.81
CA HIS A 57 34.02 12.02 -0.46
C HIS A 57 34.77 11.26 0.65
N ASP A 58 34.07 10.90 1.74
CA ASP A 58 34.66 10.17 2.86
C ASP A 58 35.12 8.77 2.46
N PHE A 59 34.37 8.08 1.60
CA PHE A 59 34.76 6.77 1.06
C PHE A 59 36.06 6.86 0.25
N PHE A 60 36.17 7.80 -0.70
CA PHE A 60 37.38 7.95 -1.50
C PHE A 60 38.56 8.49 -0.68
N LYS A 61 38.29 9.29 0.34
CA LYS A 61 39.29 9.72 1.31
C LYS A 61 39.87 8.54 2.11
N ILE A 62 39.04 7.57 2.51
CA ILE A 62 39.50 6.33 3.17
C ILE A 62 40.33 5.47 2.21
N ILE A 63 39.88 5.33 0.95
CA ILE A 63 40.62 4.60 -0.09
C ILE A 63 42.03 5.20 -0.28
N ARG A 64 42.11 6.53 -0.46
CA ARG A 64 43.39 7.24 -0.62
C ARG A 64 44.28 7.15 0.61
N LYS A 65 43.71 7.25 1.81
CA LYS A 65 44.45 7.10 3.07
C LYS A 65 45.15 5.75 3.17
N ASN A 66 44.56 4.71 2.59
CA ASN A 66 45.14 3.36 2.52
C ASN A 66 46.03 3.14 1.29
N GLY A 67 46.40 4.20 0.57
CA GLY A 67 47.25 4.12 -0.62
C GLY A 67 46.59 3.48 -1.85
N MET A 68 45.27 3.28 -1.81
CA MET A 68 44.52 2.67 -2.90
C MET A 68 43.99 3.73 -3.87
N GLN A 69 43.76 3.32 -5.11
CA GLN A 69 43.05 4.08 -6.13
C GLN A 69 41.58 3.62 -6.21
N PRO A 70 40.66 4.45 -6.74
CA PRO A 70 39.27 4.05 -6.99
C PRO A 70 39.10 2.70 -7.70
N LYS A 71 39.96 2.42 -8.70
CA LYS A 71 39.98 1.13 -9.43
C LYS A 71 40.31 -0.07 -8.52
N ASP A 72 41.12 0.13 -7.48
CA ASP A 72 41.53 -0.94 -6.57
C ASP A 72 40.37 -1.33 -5.65
N ALA A 73 39.51 -0.36 -5.29
CA ALA A 73 38.26 -0.64 -4.57
C ALA A 73 37.28 -1.48 -5.41
N PHE A 74 37.27 -1.31 -6.74
CA PHE A 74 36.49 -2.17 -7.63
C PHE A 74 37.00 -3.61 -7.62
N TYR A 75 38.31 -3.83 -7.70
CA TYR A 75 38.90 -5.17 -7.55
C TYR A 75 38.60 -5.76 -6.17
N GLY A 76 38.68 -4.94 -5.11
CA GLY A 76 38.29 -5.32 -3.76
C GLY A 76 36.83 -5.78 -3.68
N HIS A 77 35.91 -5.10 -4.38
CA HIS A 77 34.50 -5.52 -4.46
C HIS A 77 34.32 -6.88 -5.15
N VAL A 78 35.06 -7.15 -6.22
CA VAL A 78 35.02 -8.45 -6.90
C VAL A 78 35.47 -9.57 -5.96
N VAL A 79 36.60 -9.38 -5.26
CA VAL A 79 37.12 -10.35 -4.29
C VAL A 79 36.11 -10.54 -3.15
N PHE A 80 35.59 -9.45 -2.58
CA PHE A 80 34.61 -9.50 -1.51
C PHE A 80 33.32 -10.23 -1.91
N SER A 81 32.87 -10.04 -3.15
CA SER A 81 31.70 -10.73 -3.69
C SER A 81 31.92 -12.24 -3.81
N ILE A 82 33.12 -12.68 -4.17
CA ILE A 82 33.49 -14.11 -4.20
C ILE A 82 33.46 -14.68 -2.77
N LEU A 83 34.03 -13.97 -1.80
CA LEU A 83 34.03 -14.41 -0.40
C LEU A 83 32.61 -14.60 0.13
N LEU A 84 31.72 -13.63 -0.10
CA LEU A 84 30.31 -13.72 0.29
C LEU A 84 29.59 -14.88 -0.40
N LYS A 85 29.84 -15.12 -1.69
CA LYS A 85 29.25 -16.23 -2.45
C LYS A 85 29.60 -17.60 -1.83
N HIS A 86 30.76 -17.70 -1.19
CA HIS A 86 31.24 -18.92 -0.55
C HIS A 86 31.04 -18.94 0.98
N ASN A 87 30.20 -18.03 1.52
CA ASN A 87 29.90 -17.91 2.96
C ASN A 87 31.16 -17.74 3.85
N LEU A 88 32.20 -17.12 3.31
CA LEU A 88 33.42 -16.82 4.07
C LEU A 88 33.24 -15.48 4.81
N ASP A 89 33.49 -15.48 6.12
CA ASP A 89 33.46 -14.26 6.92
C ASP A 89 34.65 -13.35 6.55
N PRO A 90 34.40 -12.14 6.00
CA PRO A 90 35.47 -11.22 5.62
C PRO A 90 36.43 -10.88 6.77
N LYS A 91 35.95 -10.92 8.03
CA LYS A 91 36.79 -10.66 9.20
C LYS A 91 37.83 -11.76 9.43
N GLN A 92 37.49 -13.01 9.13
CA GLN A 92 38.38 -14.16 9.25
C GLN A 92 39.38 -14.24 8.09
N ILE A 93 38.99 -13.72 6.92
CA ILE A 93 39.87 -13.71 5.75
C ILE A 93 41.06 -12.77 5.94
N HIS A 94 40.86 -11.63 6.61
CA HIS A 94 41.96 -10.72 6.89
C HIS A 94 43.06 -11.41 7.73
N SER A 95 42.69 -12.03 8.85
CA SER A 95 43.66 -12.75 9.70
C SER A 95 44.27 -13.97 9.01
N PHE A 96 43.50 -14.68 8.18
CA PHE A 96 44.02 -15.77 7.35
C PHE A 96 45.08 -15.29 6.35
N VAL A 97 44.78 -14.24 5.57
CA VAL A 97 45.71 -13.70 4.57
C VAL A 97 46.97 -13.15 5.24
N GLU A 98 46.85 -12.44 6.36
CA GLU A 98 48.01 -11.99 7.13
C GLU A 98 48.87 -13.15 7.64
N SER A 99 48.25 -14.22 8.14
CA SER A 99 48.95 -15.43 8.59
C SER A 99 49.69 -16.13 7.45
N VAL A 100 49.01 -16.31 6.30
CA VAL A 100 49.60 -16.94 5.11
C VAL A 100 50.76 -16.12 4.56
N LEU A 101 50.61 -14.80 4.45
CA LEU A 101 51.68 -13.91 3.98
C LEU A 101 52.85 -13.85 4.96
N SER A 102 52.59 -13.90 6.27
CA SER A 102 53.63 -13.97 7.30
C SER A 102 54.41 -15.28 7.21
N MET A 103 53.71 -16.41 7.02
CA MET A 103 54.33 -17.72 6.81
C MET A 103 55.12 -17.76 5.50
N ALA A 104 54.61 -17.17 4.43
CA ALA A 104 55.33 -17.05 3.16
C ALA A 104 56.64 -16.28 3.34
N LYS A 105 56.58 -15.13 4.03
CA LYS A 105 57.75 -14.30 4.31
C LYS A 105 58.80 -15.03 5.17
N GLN A 106 58.36 -15.82 6.16
CA GLN A 106 59.26 -16.65 6.98
C GLN A 106 59.96 -17.74 6.16
N ASN A 107 59.32 -18.23 5.09
CA ASN A 107 59.87 -19.24 4.19
C ASN A 107 60.50 -18.63 2.92
N GLU A 108 60.81 -17.33 2.92
CA GLU A 108 61.40 -16.60 1.77
C GLU A 108 60.58 -16.69 0.46
N LEU A 109 59.27 -16.95 0.57
CA LEU A 109 58.35 -17.02 -0.56
C LEU A 109 57.72 -15.66 -0.84
N SER A 110 57.78 -15.22 -2.10
CA SER A 110 57.03 -14.04 -2.52
C SER A 110 55.53 -14.34 -2.60
N PRO A 111 54.65 -13.35 -2.37
CA PRO A 111 53.20 -13.53 -2.50
C PRO A 111 52.78 -14.08 -3.87
N GLU A 112 53.44 -13.64 -4.95
CA GLU A 112 53.17 -14.10 -6.31
C GLU A 112 53.53 -15.58 -6.50
N HIS A 113 54.67 -16.01 -5.94
CA HIS A 113 55.05 -17.42 -5.97
C HIS A 113 54.08 -18.28 -5.17
N LEU A 114 53.56 -17.79 -4.04
CA LEU A 114 52.56 -18.51 -3.25
C LEU A 114 51.26 -18.71 -4.04
N VAL A 115 50.76 -17.68 -4.71
CA VAL A 115 49.59 -17.80 -5.59
C VAL A 115 49.89 -18.78 -6.74
N GLY A 116 51.09 -18.74 -7.31
CA GLY A 116 51.56 -19.70 -8.31
C GLY A 116 51.56 -21.14 -7.82
N LEU A 117 52.00 -21.38 -6.58
CA LEU A 117 52.00 -22.69 -5.94
C LEU A 117 50.57 -23.20 -5.71
N CYS A 118 49.68 -22.37 -5.17
CA CYS A 118 48.27 -22.73 -5.01
C CYS A 118 47.61 -23.13 -6.33
N ASN A 119 47.88 -22.37 -7.41
CA ASN A 119 47.40 -22.69 -8.75
C ASN A 119 47.99 -24.00 -9.29
N THR A 120 49.27 -24.26 -9.01
CA THR A 120 49.95 -25.50 -9.44
C THR A 120 49.37 -26.71 -8.72
N ILE A 121 49.19 -26.62 -7.40
CA ILE A 121 48.57 -27.64 -6.58
C ILE A 121 47.13 -27.92 -7.06
N SER A 122 46.36 -26.87 -7.35
CA SER A 122 45.01 -27.03 -7.89
C SER A 122 44.99 -27.72 -9.26
N LYS A 123 45.94 -27.41 -10.15
CA LYS A 123 46.10 -28.09 -11.45
C LYS A 123 46.57 -29.54 -11.32
N ILE A 124 47.37 -29.87 -10.31
CA ILE A 124 47.76 -31.25 -10.03
C ILE A 124 46.55 -32.02 -9.52
N GLN A 125 45.77 -31.45 -8.60
CA GLN A 125 44.54 -32.07 -8.08
C GLN A 125 43.53 -32.36 -9.18
N SER A 126 43.37 -31.47 -10.18
CA SER A 126 42.40 -31.69 -11.26
C SER A 126 42.77 -32.83 -12.20
N LYS A 127 44.01 -33.33 -12.14
CA LYS A 127 44.53 -34.46 -12.93
C LYS A 127 44.87 -35.69 -12.10
N SER A 128 44.73 -35.61 -10.78
CA SER A 128 45.06 -36.66 -9.83
C SER A 128 43.79 -37.21 -9.23
N ASP A 129 43.67 -38.54 -9.20
CA ASP A 129 42.57 -39.23 -8.53
C ASP A 129 42.72 -39.23 -7.00
N VAL A 130 43.89 -38.80 -6.49
CA VAL A 130 44.17 -38.71 -5.05
C VAL A 130 43.70 -37.36 -4.50
N PRO A 131 42.83 -37.34 -3.47
CA PRO A 131 42.42 -36.12 -2.79
C PRO A 131 43.60 -35.37 -2.14
N LEU A 132 43.53 -34.04 -2.13
CA LEU A 132 44.57 -33.15 -1.60
C LEU A 132 44.99 -33.45 -0.14
N HIS A 133 44.03 -33.88 0.68
CA HIS A 133 44.26 -34.23 2.09
C HIS A 133 44.92 -35.61 2.28
N GLU A 134 44.97 -36.43 1.22
CA GLU A 134 45.57 -37.77 1.23
C GLU A 134 46.94 -37.79 0.53
N ILE A 135 47.38 -36.69 -0.07
CA ILE A 135 48.67 -36.61 -0.79
C ILE A 135 49.83 -36.96 0.13
N GLU A 136 49.83 -36.49 1.38
CA GLU A 136 50.88 -36.79 2.35
C GLU A 136 50.94 -38.29 2.67
N ASN A 137 49.77 -38.92 2.86
CA ASN A 137 49.67 -40.36 3.09
C ASN A 137 50.10 -41.16 1.85
N HIS A 138 49.70 -40.72 0.65
CA HIS A 138 50.06 -41.39 -0.59
C HIS A 138 51.57 -41.29 -0.89
N CYS A 139 52.18 -40.14 -0.63
CA CYS A 139 53.63 -39.97 -0.74
C CYS A 139 54.39 -40.84 0.26
N THR A 140 53.90 -40.95 1.51
CA THR A 140 54.54 -41.80 2.52
C THR A 140 54.40 -43.29 2.19
N GLU A 141 53.27 -43.73 1.64
CA GLU A 141 53.10 -45.09 1.11
C GLU A 141 54.04 -45.37 -0.06
N LEU A 142 54.15 -44.46 -1.04
CA LEU A 142 55.07 -44.63 -2.17
C LEU A 142 56.53 -44.73 -1.74
N VAL A 143 56.95 -43.91 -0.76
CA VAL A 143 58.30 -44.02 -0.17
C VAL A 143 58.50 -45.37 0.50
N LYS A 144 57.49 -45.86 1.23
CA LYS A 144 57.54 -47.19 1.86
C LYS A 144 57.66 -48.30 0.80
N THR A 145 56.83 -48.28 -0.24
CA THR A 145 56.86 -49.26 -1.33
C THR A 145 58.20 -49.22 -2.07
N LYS A 146 58.75 -48.03 -2.31
CA LYS A 146 60.08 -47.88 -2.91
C LYS A 146 61.15 -48.59 -2.06
N ASN A 147 61.17 -48.34 -0.75
CA ASN A 147 62.14 -48.96 0.15
C ASN A 147 61.99 -50.50 0.20
N GLU A 148 60.76 -51.02 0.18
CA GLU A 148 60.48 -52.46 0.13
C GLU A 148 60.97 -53.11 -1.19
N LEU A 149 60.80 -52.41 -2.31
CA LEU A 149 61.31 -52.84 -3.61
C LEU A 149 62.83 -52.83 -3.66
N GLU A 150 63.48 -51.79 -3.15
CA GLU A 150 64.95 -51.70 -3.07
C GLU A 150 65.52 -52.87 -2.24
N LEU A 151 64.94 -53.17 -1.07
CA LEU A 151 65.33 -54.33 -0.26
C LEU A 151 65.12 -55.67 -1.00
N SER A 152 64.06 -55.78 -1.79
CA SER A 152 63.77 -56.98 -2.58
C SER A 152 64.76 -57.16 -3.73
N ILE A 153 65.17 -56.06 -4.38
CA ILE A 153 66.20 -56.06 -5.43
C ILE A 153 67.53 -56.50 -4.84
N ASP A 154 67.93 -55.95 -3.69
CA ASP A 154 69.18 -56.33 -3.02
C ASP A 154 69.20 -57.83 -2.69
N LYS A 155 68.10 -58.34 -2.11
CA LYS A 155 67.97 -59.77 -1.80
C LYS A 155 68.04 -60.65 -3.04
N LEU A 156 67.37 -60.28 -4.13
CA LEU A 156 67.41 -61.02 -5.40
C LEU A 156 68.80 -60.99 -6.03
N SER A 157 69.50 -59.85 -5.93
CA SER A 157 70.88 -59.70 -6.39
C SER A 157 71.83 -60.62 -5.62
N ASP A 158 71.70 -60.67 -4.30
CA ASP A 158 72.47 -61.58 -3.44
C ASP A 158 72.18 -63.05 -3.76
N GLN A 159 70.91 -63.41 -3.95
CA GLN A 159 70.52 -64.76 -4.37
C GLN A 159 71.08 -65.11 -5.75
N HIS A 160 71.06 -64.17 -6.71
CA HIS A 160 71.63 -64.38 -8.04
C HIS A 160 73.14 -64.63 -7.95
N LYS A 161 73.86 -63.81 -7.17
CA LYS A 161 75.30 -63.97 -6.94
C LYS A 161 75.62 -65.31 -6.25
N GLN A 162 74.82 -65.71 -5.27
CA GLN A 162 74.99 -67.00 -4.58
C GLN A 162 74.76 -68.18 -5.54
N SER A 163 73.69 -68.13 -6.35
CA SER A 163 73.41 -69.12 -7.38
C SER A 163 74.50 -69.21 -8.44
N GLN A 164 75.03 -68.06 -8.89
CA GLN A 164 76.14 -68.01 -9.84
C GLN A 164 77.42 -68.60 -9.25
N ASN A 165 77.74 -68.30 -7.99
CA ASN A 165 78.86 -68.90 -7.28
C ASN A 165 78.68 -70.42 -7.15
N ASN A 166 77.48 -70.90 -6.78
CA ASN A 166 77.16 -72.32 -6.69
C ASN A 166 77.29 -73.03 -8.05
N LEU A 167 76.81 -72.41 -9.13
CA LEU A 167 76.95 -72.92 -10.49
C LEU A 167 78.43 -73.03 -10.87
N SER A 168 79.22 -71.99 -10.62
CA SER A 168 80.67 -72.01 -10.90
C SER A 168 81.41 -73.08 -10.09
N ALA A 169 80.99 -73.33 -8.84
CA ALA A 169 81.57 -74.36 -7.98
C ALA A 169 81.20 -75.76 -8.48
N LEU A 170 79.96 -75.99 -8.93
CA LEU A 170 79.51 -77.25 -9.52
C LEU A 170 80.21 -77.54 -10.85
N LEU A 171 80.34 -76.54 -11.73
CA LEU A 171 81.09 -76.65 -12.98
C LEU A 171 82.55 -77.03 -12.73
N LYS A 172 83.22 -76.37 -11.76
CA LYS A 172 84.59 -76.72 -11.35
C LYS A 172 84.68 -78.13 -10.78
N LYS A 173 83.76 -78.52 -9.89
CA LYS A 173 83.72 -79.86 -9.28
C LYS A 173 83.59 -80.96 -10.34
N ASN A 174 82.78 -80.72 -11.37
CA ASN A 174 82.52 -81.69 -12.44
C ASN A 174 83.47 -81.55 -13.64
N LYS A 175 84.44 -80.62 -13.60
CA LYS A 175 85.38 -80.31 -14.69
C LYS A 175 84.68 -79.98 -16.02
N LEU A 176 83.51 -79.34 -15.95
CA LEU A 176 82.75 -78.92 -17.12
C LEU A 176 82.90 -77.41 -17.32
N THR A 177 82.94 -76.96 -18.57
CA THR A 177 82.78 -75.55 -18.90
C THR A 177 81.31 -75.20 -19.12
N GLU A 178 80.95 -73.94 -18.92
CA GLU A 178 79.58 -73.45 -19.13
C GLU A 178 79.10 -73.71 -20.57
N GLN A 179 79.99 -73.53 -21.56
CA GLN A 179 79.73 -73.87 -22.97
C GLN A 179 79.54 -75.38 -23.20
N GLN A 180 80.21 -76.25 -22.43
CA GLN A 180 80.00 -77.70 -22.54
C GLN A 180 78.64 -78.10 -21.96
N VAL A 181 78.25 -77.50 -20.84
CA VAL A 181 76.91 -77.73 -20.27
C VAL A 181 75.85 -77.19 -21.21
N GLU A 182 76.01 -75.98 -21.74
CA GLU A 182 75.07 -75.41 -22.71
C GLU A 182 74.95 -76.27 -23.97
N LYS A 183 76.07 -76.77 -24.51
CA LYS A 183 76.06 -77.67 -25.67
C LYS A 183 75.39 -79.01 -25.35
N ILE A 184 75.64 -79.57 -24.16
CA ILE A 184 74.98 -80.80 -23.70
C ILE A 184 73.48 -80.56 -23.54
N THR A 185 73.06 -79.48 -22.87
CA THR A 185 71.65 -79.13 -22.67
C THR A 185 70.94 -78.87 -23.99
N GLN A 186 71.54 -78.12 -24.92
CA GLN A 186 70.96 -77.91 -26.25
C GLN A 186 70.84 -79.22 -27.04
N THR A 187 71.83 -80.10 -26.92
CA THR A 187 71.78 -81.42 -27.57
C THR A 187 70.68 -82.29 -26.94
N LEU A 188 70.55 -82.27 -25.61
CA LEU A 188 69.51 -83.01 -24.90
C LEU A 188 68.12 -82.46 -25.18
N GLU A 189 67.92 -81.15 -25.18
CA GLU A 189 66.65 -80.52 -25.54
C GLU A 189 66.27 -80.80 -26.99
N PHE A 190 67.24 -80.78 -27.91
CA PHE A 190 67.00 -81.12 -29.32
C PHE A 190 66.57 -82.59 -29.46
N LEU A 191 67.24 -83.50 -28.74
CA LEU A 191 66.89 -84.91 -28.71
C LEU A 191 65.50 -85.15 -28.09
N GLU A 192 65.20 -84.53 -26.95
CA GLU A 192 63.91 -84.65 -26.27
C GLU A 192 62.76 -84.07 -27.10
N LYS A 193 62.95 -82.90 -27.74
CA LYS A 193 61.99 -82.32 -28.70
C LYS A 193 61.80 -83.19 -29.95
N SER A 194 62.82 -83.95 -30.31
CA SER A 194 62.75 -84.93 -31.41
C SER A 194 62.17 -86.28 -30.95
N GLY A 195 61.62 -86.35 -29.73
CA GLY A 195 60.96 -87.54 -29.17
C GLY A 195 61.90 -88.59 -28.63
N PHE A 196 63.18 -88.24 -28.42
CA PHE A 196 64.21 -89.14 -27.93
C PHE A 196 64.42 -88.95 -26.43
N ASP A 197 64.03 -89.95 -25.63
CA ASP A 197 64.34 -89.98 -24.20
C ASP A 197 65.75 -90.54 -23.97
N LEU A 198 66.45 -90.01 -22.98
CA LEU A 198 67.77 -90.48 -22.56
C LEU A 198 67.76 -91.95 -22.11
N SER A 199 66.59 -92.46 -21.68
CA SER A 199 66.42 -93.88 -21.36
C SER A 199 66.53 -94.80 -22.59
N ASP A 200 66.33 -94.27 -23.80
CA ASP A 200 66.44 -95.00 -25.07
C ASP A 200 67.84 -94.91 -25.71
N ALA A 201 68.79 -94.20 -25.07
CA ALA A 201 70.17 -94.00 -25.53
C ALA A 201 70.90 -95.32 -25.81
N ASP A 202 70.71 -96.31 -24.93
CA ASP A 202 71.32 -97.63 -25.09
C ASP A 202 70.70 -98.40 -26.26
N SER A 203 69.40 -98.25 -26.49
CA SER A 203 68.69 -98.86 -27.62
C SER A 203 69.18 -98.31 -28.95
N VAL A 204 69.37 -96.99 -29.07
CA VAL A 204 69.90 -96.37 -30.29
C VAL A 204 71.38 -96.67 -30.51
N CYS A 205 72.19 -96.71 -29.45
CA CYS A 205 73.57 -97.19 -29.57
C CYS A 205 73.62 -98.63 -30.07
N ASN A 206 72.73 -99.50 -29.60
CA ASN A 206 72.61 -100.88 -30.07
C ASN A 206 72.12 -100.96 -31.52
N VAL A 207 71.16 -100.12 -31.94
CA VAL A 207 70.72 -100.04 -33.34
C VAL A 207 71.87 -99.58 -34.24
N LEU A 208 72.61 -98.54 -33.87
CA LEU A 208 73.76 -98.04 -34.64
C LEU A 208 74.90 -99.07 -34.69
N GLN A 209 75.15 -99.81 -33.60
CA GLN A 209 76.11 -100.91 -33.60
C GLN A 209 75.66 -102.08 -34.48
N ASN A 210 74.37 -102.44 -34.46
CA ASN A 210 73.81 -103.49 -35.31
C ASN A 210 73.80 -103.11 -36.79
N VAL A 211 73.54 -101.84 -37.12
CA VAL A 211 73.63 -101.34 -38.50
C VAL A 211 75.08 -101.39 -39.00
N LYS A 212 76.05 -101.07 -38.13
CA LYS A 212 77.48 -101.16 -38.46
C LYS A 212 77.98 -102.60 -38.63
N SER A 213 77.47 -103.54 -37.83
CA SER A 213 77.87 -104.96 -37.89
C SER A 213 77.27 -105.72 -39.07
N GLN A 214 76.20 -105.19 -39.69
CA GLN A 214 75.58 -105.72 -40.91
C GLN A 214 76.11 -105.06 -42.19
N GLU A 215 77.25 -104.36 -42.14
CA GLU A 215 77.93 -103.70 -43.26
C GLU A 215 77.10 -102.62 -44.01
N TYR A 216 76.03 -102.11 -43.41
CA TYR A 216 75.32 -100.96 -43.98
C TYR A 216 76.13 -99.66 -43.81
N ASP A 217 76.23 -98.88 -44.88
CA ASP A 217 76.89 -97.58 -44.85
C ASP A 217 76.03 -96.53 -44.15
N ILE A 218 76.34 -96.30 -42.87
CA ILE A 218 75.67 -95.32 -42.01
C ILE A 218 75.69 -93.93 -42.63
N ALA A 219 76.76 -93.53 -43.33
CA ALA A 219 76.84 -92.22 -43.96
C ALA A 219 75.81 -92.09 -45.10
N LYS A 220 75.52 -93.19 -45.80
CA LYS A 220 74.52 -93.24 -46.86
C LYS A 220 73.10 -93.22 -46.32
N ILE A 221 72.85 -93.89 -45.18
CA ILE A 221 71.56 -93.82 -44.45
C ILE A 221 71.30 -92.39 -43.95
N ILE A 222 72.31 -91.77 -43.33
CA ILE A 222 72.25 -90.36 -42.92
C ILE A 222 71.96 -89.47 -44.14
N SER A 223 72.61 -89.70 -45.29
CA SER A 223 72.36 -88.92 -46.51
C SER A 223 70.93 -89.03 -47.06
N TYR A 224 70.28 -90.18 -46.87
CA TYR A 224 68.87 -90.36 -47.25
C TYR A 224 67.93 -89.68 -46.24
N LEU A 225 68.22 -89.77 -44.95
CA LEU A 225 67.44 -89.08 -43.91
C LEU A 225 67.59 -87.55 -44.01
N SER A 226 68.76 -87.04 -44.35
CA SER A 226 68.99 -85.61 -44.60
C SER A 226 68.29 -85.10 -45.87
N LYS A 227 67.92 -85.97 -46.82
CA LYS A 227 67.06 -85.58 -47.94
C LYS A 227 65.61 -85.35 -47.50
N ASP A 228 65.13 -86.08 -46.50
CA ASP A 228 63.83 -85.86 -45.87
C ASP A 228 63.81 -84.54 -45.07
N GLU A 229 64.91 -84.20 -44.40
CA GLU A 229 65.09 -82.90 -43.72
C GLU A 229 64.96 -81.70 -44.70
N SER A 230 65.31 -81.89 -45.99
CA SER A 230 65.08 -80.88 -47.04
C SER A 230 63.60 -80.65 -47.36
N VAL A 231 62.75 -81.66 -47.11
CA VAL A 231 61.29 -81.56 -47.26
C VAL A 231 60.70 -80.81 -46.07
N ASP A 232 61.18 -81.06 -44.86
CA ASP A 232 60.77 -80.30 -43.66
C ASP A 232 61.19 -78.83 -43.71
N LEU A 233 62.40 -78.54 -44.21
CA LEU A 233 62.83 -77.16 -44.48
C LEU A 233 61.90 -76.47 -45.50
N ARG A 234 61.49 -77.17 -46.56
CA ARG A 234 60.52 -76.66 -47.54
C ARG A 234 59.13 -76.46 -46.95
N LEU A 235 58.74 -77.29 -45.99
CA LEU A 235 57.47 -77.18 -45.28
C LEU A 235 57.48 -75.96 -44.35
N ASN A 236 58.57 -75.74 -43.62
CA ASN A 236 58.78 -74.55 -42.78
C ASN A 236 58.84 -73.25 -43.62
N GLU A 237 59.50 -73.26 -44.78
CA GLU A 237 59.47 -72.12 -45.70
C GLU A 237 58.06 -71.80 -46.22
N LYS A 238 57.26 -72.83 -46.51
CA LYS A 238 55.86 -72.65 -46.92
C LYS A 238 55.01 -72.13 -45.77
N GLN A 239 55.22 -72.63 -44.56
CA GLN A 239 54.52 -72.15 -43.37
C GLN A 239 54.86 -70.68 -43.08
N SER A 240 56.14 -70.30 -43.16
CA SER A 240 56.56 -68.90 -42.98
C SER A 240 55.92 -67.96 -44.03
N LYS A 241 55.81 -68.41 -45.29
CA LYS A 241 55.10 -67.66 -46.34
C LYS A 241 53.59 -67.58 -46.08
N LEU A 242 52.99 -68.64 -45.53
CA LEU A 242 51.58 -68.65 -45.13
C LEU A 242 51.33 -67.62 -44.03
N ASP A 243 52.16 -67.61 -42.99
CA ASP A 243 52.08 -66.66 -41.87
C ASP A 243 52.25 -65.20 -42.37
N GLU A 244 53.14 -64.98 -43.35
CA GLU A 244 53.32 -63.66 -43.97
C GLU A 244 52.08 -63.22 -44.75
N VAL A 245 51.44 -64.15 -45.47
CA VAL A 245 50.19 -63.91 -46.20
C VAL A 245 49.03 -63.67 -45.23
N GLU A 246 48.92 -64.42 -44.14
CA GLU A 246 47.91 -64.20 -43.11
C GLU A 246 48.08 -62.83 -42.45
N LYS A 247 49.32 -62.44 -42.13
CA LYS A 247 49.61 -61.11 -41.59
C LYS A 247 49.26 -59.99 -42.59
N LYS A 248 49.57 -60.18 -43.88
CA LYS A 248 49.17 -59.26 -44.95
C LYS A 248 47.65 -59.17 -45.09
N THR A 249 46.95 -60.29 -44.99
CA THR A 249 45.49 -60.38 -45.07
C THR A 249 44.84 -59.67 -43.88
N GLY A 250 45.31 -59.92 -42.65
CA GLY A 250 44.83 -59.22 -41.45
C GLY A 250 45.08 -57.70 -41.50
N ASN A 251 46.20 -57.26 -42.09
CA ASN A 251 46.46 -55.83 -42.31
C ASN A 251 45.52 -55.24 -43.37
N LEU A 252 45.21 -55.97 -44.43
CA LEU A 252 44.24 -55.56 -45.44
C LEU A 252 42.81 -55.49 -44.87
N GLU A 253 42.42 -56.43 -44.02
CA GLU A 253 41.13 -56.39 -43.32
C GLU A 253 41.01 -55.18 -42.39
N LYS A 254 42.07 -54.84 -41.65
CA LYS A 254 42.11 -53.61 -40.83
C LYS A 254 41.92 -52.37 -41.71
N LYS A 255 42.68 -52.26 -42.81
CA LYS A 255 42.52 -51.17 -43.78
C LYS A 255 41.12 -51.13 -44.37
N TYR A 256 40.52 -52.28 -44.68
CA TYR A 256 39.16 -52.36 -45.19
C TYR A 256 38.14 -51.83 -44.17
N LYS A 257 38.26 -52.23 -42.89
CA LYS A 257 37.40 -51.71 -41.81
C LYS A 257 37.54 -50.19 -41.66
N GLU A 258 38.77 -49.67 -41.67
CA GLU A 258 39.02 -48.22 -41.65
C GLU A 258 38.40 -47.50 -42.86
N LEU A 259 38.53 -48.08 -44.05
CA LEU A 259 37.96 -47.52 -45.28
C LEU A 259 36.42 -47.54 -45.26
N SER A 260 35.84 -48.62 -44.74
CA SER A 260 34.39 -48.77 -44.56
C SER A 260 33.85 -47.73 -43.60
N LEU A 261 34.52 -47.50 -42.47
CA LEU A 261 34.14 -46.46 -41.51
C LEU A 261 34.24 -45.06 -42.14
N LYS A 262 35.30 -44.80 -42.92
CA LYS A 262 35.43 -43.54 -43.68
C LYS A 262 34.29 -43.37 -44.68
N HIS A 263 33.91 -44.43 -45.38
CA HIS A 263 32.82 -44.41 -46.35
C HIS A 263 31.47 -44.10 -45.68
N GLU A 264 31.18 -44.74 -44.54
CA GLU A 264 29.97 -44.49 -43.76
C GLU A 264 29.88 -43.04 -43.27
N ASN A 265 30.98 -42.50 -42.74
CA ASN A 265 31.08 -41.08 -42.36
C ASN A 265 30.85 -40.15 -43.56
N LEU A 266 31.36 -40.53 -44.74
CA LEU A 266 31.17 -39.76 -45.97
C LEU A 266 29.71 -39.77 -46.44
N LEU A 267 29.00 -40.90 -46.30
CA LEU A 267 27.56 -40.99 -46.57
C LEU A 267 26.74 -40.13 -45.62
N LEU A 268 27.06 -40.13 -44.32
CA LEU A 268 26.39 -39.26 -43.34
C LEU A 268 26.60 -37.78 -43.68
N ARG A 269 27.83 -37.40 -44.04
CA ARG A 269 28.15 -36.02 -44.45
C ARG A 269 27.43 -35.64 -45.74
N HIS A 270 27.36 -36.54 -46.72
CA HIS A 270 26.61 -36.31 -47.96
C HIS A 270 25.12 -36.12 -47.68
N LYS A 271 24.52 -36.92 -46.78
CA LYS A 271 23.12 -36.77 -46.38
C LYS A 271 22.86 -35.41 -45.73
N SER A 272 23.70 -35.01 -44.77
CA SER A 272 23.62 -33.69 -44.13
C SER A 272 23.78 -32.54 -45.13
N MET A 273 24.69 -32.69 -46.10
CA MET A 273 24.89 -31.73 -47.18
C MET A 273 23.65 -31.64 -48.08
N ALA A 274 23.04 -32.76 -48.45
CA ALA A 274 21.83 -32.80 -49.26
C ALA A 274 20.63 -32.14 -48.56
N GLU A 275 20.48 -32.36 -47.24
CA GLU A 275 19.46 -31.69 -46.42
C GLU A 275 19.69 -30.17 -46.38
N SER A 276 20.95 -29.74 -46.27
CA SER A 276 21.33 -28.32 -46.32
C SER A 276 21.02 -27.71 -47.68
N ILE A 277 21.36 -28.39 -48.78
CA ILE A 277 21.05 -27.96 -50.15
C ILE A 277 19.53 -27.84 -50.34
N SER A 278 18.75 -28.83 -49.92
CA SER A 278 17.28 -28.79 -49.97
C SER A 278 16.72 -27.60 -49.18
N SER A 279 17.30 -27.31 -48.01
CA SER A 279 16.92 -26.14 -47.20
C SER A 279 17.21 -24.82 -47.93
N VAL A 280 18.40 -24.69 -48.53
CA VAL A 280 18.77 -23.53 -49.34
C VAL A 280 17.86 -23.39 -50.55
N GLU A 281 17.58 -24.47 -51.28
CA GLU A 281 16.65 -24.47 -52.40
C GLU A 281 15.24 -24.03 -51.99
N ASN A 282 14.76 -24.47 -50.83
CA ASN A 282 13.45 -24.05 -50.31
C ASN A 282 13.42 -22.56 -49.96
N LEU A 283 14.51 -22.02 -49.41
CA LEU A 283 14.67 -20.57 -49.17
C LEU A 283 14.66 -19.80 -50.50
N THR A 284 15.42 -20.27 -51.50
CA THR A 284 15.46 -19.64 -52.83
C THR A 284 14.10 -19.71 -53.53
N LYS A 285 13.39 -20.85 -53.46
CA LYS A 285 12.02 -21.00 -53.99
C LYS A 285 11.01 -20.09 -53.28
N SER A 286 11.26 -19.78 -52.01
CA SER A 286 10.48 -18.82 -51.22
C SER A 286 10.86 -17.36 -51.50
N GLY A 287 11.77 -17.12 -52.45
CA GLY A 287 12.20 -15.79 -52.86
C GLY A 287 13.25 -15.14 -51.95
N VAL A 288 13.81 -15.89 -50.99
CA VAL A 288 14.87 -15.41 -50.09
C VAL A 288 16.21 -15.50 -50.81
N LEU A 289 16.85 -14.35 -51.03
CA LEU A 289 18.17 -14.25 -51.62
C LEU A 289 19.25 -14.32 -50.53
N GLU A 290 20.48 -14.62 -50.93
CA GLU A 290 21.64 -14.64 -50.01
C GLU A 290 21.83 -13.29 -49.28
N GLN A 291 21.53 -12.18 -49.97
CA GLN A 291 21.59 -10.84 -49.39
C GLN A 291 20.56 -10.63 -48.26
N ASP A 292 19.41 -11.31 -48.33
CA ASP A 292 18.38 -11.25 -47.30
C ASP A 292 18.86 -11.98 -46.04
N LEU A 293 19.51 -13.14 -46.20
CA LEU A 293 20.11 -13.89 -45.09
C LEU A 293 21.21 -13.11 -44.40
N ILE A 294 22.09 -12.44 -45.15
CA ILE A 294 23.12 -11.55 -44.59
C ILE A 294 22.48 -10.38 -43.85
N SER A 295 21.38 -9.84 -44.38
CA SER A 295 20.65 -8.73 -43.74
C SER A 295 20.00 -9.20 -42.44
N TRP A 296 19.40 -10.39 -42.41
CA TRP A 296 18.84 -10.99 -41.20
C TRP A 296 19.91 -11.30 -40.17
N GLN A 297 21.05 -11.85 -40.58
CA GLN A 297 22.20 -12.09 -39.71
C GLN A 297 22.65 -10.78 -39.05
N LYS A 298 22.83 -9.71 -39.83
CA LYS A 298 23.17 -8.38 -39.31
C LYS A 298 22.13 -7.84 -38.34
N ILE A 299 20.85 -8.09 -38.59
CA ILE A 299 19.76 -7.71 -37.68
C ILE A 299 19.93 -8.49 -36.36
N PHE A 300 20.07 -9.81 -36.40
CA PHE A 300 20.24 -10.62 -35.19
C PHE A 300 21.50 -10.25 -34.41
N ASP A 301 22.62 -10.03 -35.11
CA ASP A 301 23.88 -9.57 -34.52
C ASP A 301 23.73 -8.19 -33.87
N SER A 302 22.96 -7.28 -34.49
CA SER A 302 22.70 -5.94 -33.92
C SER A 302 21.83 -5.97 -32.65
N PHE A 303 21.03 -7.01 -32.48
CA PHE A 303 20.21 -7.24 -31.28
C PHE A 303 20.90 -8.17 -30.27
N GLU A 304 22.13 -8.66 -30.57
CA GLU A 304 22.87 -9.65 -29.77
C GLU A 304 22.02 -10.85 -29.35
N MET A 305 21.12 -11.30 -30.23
CA MET A 305 20.06 -12.24 -29.85
C MET A 305 19.96 -13.35 -30.88
N ALA A 306 19.73 -14.58 -30.42
CA ALA A 306 19.53 -15.70 -31.33
C ALA A 306 18.21 -15.53 -32.12
N PRO A 307 18.11 -15.99 -33.38
CA PRO A 307 16.90 -15.85 -34.20
C PRO A 307 15.62 -16.34 -33.52
N LYS A 308 15.73 -17.38 -32.67
CA LYS A 308 14.62 -17.95 -31.91
C LYS A 308 14.15 -17.02 -30.78
N GLU A 309 15.08 -16.46 -30.02
CA GLU A 309 14.79 -15.50 -28.94
C GLU A 309 14.20 -14.20 -29.51
N PHE A 310 14.69 -13.77 -30.68
CA PHE A 310 14.17 -12.60 -31.39
C PHE A 310 12.71 -12.80 -31.83
N LEU A 311 12.34 -14.00 -32.30
CA LEU A 311 10.95 -14.33 -32.61
C LEU A 311 10.05 -14.32 -31.36
N GLU A 312 10.54 -14.83 -30.24
CA GLU A 312 9.81 -14.80 -28.97
C GLU A 312 9.60 -13.35 -28.47
N GLU A 313 10.60 -12.48 -28.60
CA GLU A 313 10.47 -11.04 -28.30
C GLU A 313 9.54 -10.31 -29.28
N LEU A 314 9.54 -10.68 -30.56
CA LEU A 314 8.57 -10.16 -31.53
C LEU A 314 7.14 -10.57 -31.20
N GLU A 315 6.91 -11.79 -30.73
CA GLU A 315 5.61 -12.23 -30.24
C GLU A 315 5.18 -11.45 -29.00
N LYS A 316 6.09 -11.19 -28.06
CA LYS A 316 5.85 -10.32 -26.90
C LYS A 316 5.51 -8.89 -27.33
N ALA A 317 6.24 -8.32 -28.29
CA ALA A 317 5.95 -7.00 -28.86
C ALA A 317 4.61 -6.95 -29.61
N GLY A 318 4.26 -8.01 -30.33
CA GLY A 318 2.95 -8.19 -30.96
C GLY A 318 1.80 -8.21 -29.93
N ASN A 319 2.02 -8.88 -28.80
CA ASN A 319 1.09 -8.90 -27.67
C ASN A 319 1.01 -7.53 -26.97
N ALA A 320 2.12 -6.81 -26.83
CA ALA A 320 2.15 -5.44 -26.32
C ALA A 320 1.36 -4.48 -27.22
N LYS A 321 1.45 -4.62 -28.55
CA LYS A 321 0.66 -3.86 -29.53
C LYS A 321 -0.84 -4.16 -29.43
N LYS A 322 -1.22 -5.43 -29.17
CA LYS A 322 -2.62 -5.81 -28.88
C LYS A 322 -3.11 -5.18 -27.57
N LEU A 323 -2.29 -5.19 -26.52
CA LEU A 323 -2.61 -4.53 -25.24
C LEU A 323 -2.78 -3.02 -25.42
N PHE A 324 -1.90 -2.36 -26.19
CA PHE A 324 -2.01 -0.93 -26.47
C PHE A 324 -3.29 -0.58 -27.25
N ARG A 325 -3.69 -1.41 -28.21
CA ARG A 325 -5.00 -1.27 -28.90
C ARG A 325 -6.17 -1.42 -27.92
N LYS A 326 -6.11 -2.39 -27.01
CA LYS A 326 -7.14 -2.59 -25.97
C LYS A 326 -7.18 -1.39 -25.02
N LEU A 327 -6.04 -0.89 -24.57
CA LEU A 327 -5.92 0.29 -23.70
C LEU A 327 -6.48 1.54 -24.39
N ASN A 328 -6.15 1.77 -25.67
CA ASN A 328 -6.71 2.88 -26.44
C ASN A 328 -8.23 2.75 -26.63
N SER A 329 -8.75 1.53 -26.83
CA SER A 329 -10.19 1.31 -26.89
C SER A 329 -10.88 1.67 -25.57
N VAL A 330 -10.29 1.31 -24.43
CA VAL A 330 -10.80 1.65 -23.09
C VAL A 330 -10.70 3.16 -22.85
N ASN A 331 -9.58 3.78 -23.20
CA ASN A 331 -9.38 5.22 -23.08
C ASN A 331 -10.39 6.01 -23.93
N SER A 332 -10.70 5.54 -25.14
CA SER A 332 -11.74 6.14 -25.98
C SER A 332 -13.16 6.02 -25.38
N LYS A 333 -13.45 4.94 -24.65
CA LYS A 333 -14.72 4.78 -23.93
C LYS A 333 -14.79 5.73 -22.74
N LEU A 334 -13.74 5.78 -21.92
CA LEU A 334 -13.65 6.67 -20.77
C LEU A 334 -13.74 8.14 -21.19
N LYS A 335 -13.13 8.52 -22.32
CA LYS A 335 -13.25 9.88 -22.86
C LYS A 335 -14.69 10.24 -23.21
N LYS A 336 -15.44 9.33 -23.87
CA LYS A 336 -16.86 9.53 -24.17
C LYS A 336 -17.72 9.61 -22.91
N GLU A 337 -17.40 8.81 -21.90
CA GLU A 337 -18.08 8.84 -20.62
C GLU A 337 -17.84 10.16 -19.88
N ASN A 338 -16.60 10.64 -19.89
CA ASN A 338 -16.24 11.94 -19.32
C ASN A 338 -16.95 13.10 -20.06
N GLU A 339 -16.99 13.07 -21.40
CA GLU A 339 -17.76 14.04 -22.19
C GLU A 339 -19.27 13.98 -21.85
N SER A 340 -19.82 12.79 -21.59
CA SER A 340 -21.22 12.65 -21.15
C SER A 340 -21.45 13.20 -19.74
N LEU A 341 -20.50 13.00 -18.82
CA LEU A 341 -20.58 13.52 -17.47
C LEU A 341 -20.44 15.04 -17.44
N GLU A 342 -19.55 15.61 -18.25
CA GLU A 342 -19.39 17.06 -18.34
C GLU A 342 -20.64 17.72 -18.94
N LYS A 343 -21.29 17.09 -19.93
CA LYS A 343 -22.61 17.54 -20.41
C LYS A 343 -23.69 17.50 -19.33
N LYS A 344 -23.71 16.46 -18.49
CA LYS A 344 -24.64 16.38 -17.35
C LYS A 344 -24.37 17.46 -16.30
N LYS A 345 -23.09 17.73 -16.02
CA LYS A 345 -22.68 18.80 -15.12
C LYS A 345 -23.13 20.16 -15.64
N LEU A 346 -22.86 20.48 -16.91
CA LEU A 346 -23.32 21.73 -17.54
C LEU A 346 -24.85 21.86 -17.51
N TRP A 347 -25.58 20.76 -17.74
CA TRP A 347 -27.04 20.75 -17.63
C TRP A 347 -27.51 21.06 -16.21
N LEU A 348 -26.89 20.45 -15.19
CA LEU A 348 -27.19 20.71 -13.78
C LEU A 348 -26.84 22.15 -13.37
N GLU A 349 -25.72 22.69 -13.86
CA GLU A 349 -25.32 24.08 -13.61
C GLU A 349 -26.33 25.06 -14.22
N SER A 350 -26.79 24.81 -15.45
CA SER A 350 -27.83 25.62 -16.10
C SER A 350 -29.18 25.55 -15.37
N HIS A 351 -29.61 24.36 -14.95
CA HIS A 351 -30.86 24.19 -14.20
C HIS A 351 -30.77 24.75 -12.77
N ASN A 352 -29.58 24.80 -12.17
CA ASN A 352 -29.40 25.42 -10.86
C ASN A 352 -29.70 26.94 -10.92
N ASP A 353 -29.33 27.61 -12.01
CA ASP A 353 -29.65 29.03 -12.19
C ASP A 353 -31.14 29.26 -12.45
N GLU A 354 -31.80 28.35 -13.19
CA GLU A 354 -33.28 28.35 -13.34
C GLU A 354 -33.99 28.13 -12.00
N ILE A 355 -33.55 27.16 -11.19
CA ILE A 355 -34.10 26.89 -9.86
C ILE A 355 -33.90 28.10 -8.94
N LYS A 356 -32.73 28.75 -8.98
CA LYS A 356 -32.50 29.99 -8.23
C LYS A 356 -33.46 31.10 -8.66
N LEU A 357 -33.72 31.23 -9.96
CA LEU A 357 -34.67 32.19 -10.49
C LEU A 357 -36.10 31.86 -10.03
N GLU A 358 -36.51 30.60 -10.08
CA GLU A 358 -37.81 30.15 -9.56
C GLU A 358 -37.96 30.38 -8.06
N ILE A 359 -36.92 30.10 -7.26
CA ILE A 359 -36.90 30.41 -5.82
C ILE A 359 -37.04 31.92 -5.61
N SER A 360 -36.28 32.74 -6.36
CA SER A 360 -36.39 34.20 -6.28
C SER A 360 -37.80 34.67 -6.59
N ASN A 361 -38.39 34.20 -7.70
CA ASN A 361 -39.75 34.53 -8.10
C ASN A 361 -40.78 34.05 -7.07
N GLY A 362 -40.61 32.85 -6.51
CA GLY A 362 -41.46 32.30 -5.45
C GLY A 362 -41.37 33.10 -4.16
N THR A 363 -40.17 33.55 -3.77
CA THR A 363 -39.99 34.43 -2.60
C THR A 363 -40.60 35.81 -2.80
N GLU A 364 -40.50 36.37 -4.01
CA GLU A 364 -41.12 37.65 -4.35
C GLU A 364 -42.65 37.56 -4.38
N PHE A 365 -43.20 36.49 -4.96
CA PHE A 365 -44.62 36.19 -4.92
C PHE A 365 -45.14 36.02 -3.49
N ALA A 366 -44.42 35.26 -2.65
CA ALA A 366 -44.77 35.09 -1.23
C ALA A 366 -44.73 36.43 -0.46
N LYS A 367 -43.72 37.27 -0.73
CA LYS A 367 -43.59 38.61 -0.13
C LYS A 367 -44.74 39.53 -0.54
N ASN A 368 -45.13 39.51 -1.82
CA ASN A 368 -46.25 40.31 -2.33
C ASN A 368 -47.57 39.86 -1.73
N ASN A 369 -47.83 38.54 -1.69
CA ASN A 369 -49.04 38.00 -1.05
C ASN A 369 -49.09 38.30 0.45
N LEU A 370 -47.98 38.16 1.18
CA LEU A 370 -47.94 38.52 2.60
C LEU A 370 -48.18 40.01 2.82
N ASN A 371 -47.69 40.87 1.94
CA ASN A 371 -47.98 42.31 1.99
C ASN A 371 -49.46 42.60 1.72
N ASP A 372 -50.09 41.90 0.77
CA ASP A 372 -51.51 42.08 0.48
C ASP A 372 -52.40 41.54 1.61
N ILE A 373 -52.05 40.40 2.20
CA ILE A 373 -52.69 39.88 3.42
C ILE A 373 -52.52 40.88 4.58
N SER A 374 -51.33 41.42 4.77
CA SER A 374 -51.04 42.42 5.81
C SER A 374 -51.86 43.70 5.61
N LYS A 375 -51.94 44.21 4.37
CA LYS A 375 -52.81 45.35 4.03
C LYS A 375 -54.28 45.04 4.28
N HIS A 376 -54.76 43.85 3.90
CA HIS A 376 -56.13 43.45 4.11
C HIS A 376 -56.45 43.32 5.60
N ALA A 377 -55.59 42.65 6.38
CA ALA A 377 -55.74 42.51 7.83
C ALA A 377 -55.74 43.89 8.52
N LYS A 378 -54.88 44.83 8.06
CA LYS A 378 -54.87 46.20 8.57
C LYS A 378 -56.15 46.96 8.22
N SER A 379 -56.68 46.78 7.01
CA SER A 379 -57.96 47.36 6.59
C SER A 379 -59.14 46.80 7.41
N GLU A 380 -59.18 45.48 7.62
CA GLU A 380 -60.19 44.81 8.45
C GLU A 380 -60.12 45.29 9.90
N LEU A 381 -58.92 45.32 10.50
CA LEU A 381 -58.72 45.85 11.85
C LEU A 381 -59.18 47.29 11.97
N ASN A 382 -58.85 48.16 11.02
CA ASN A 382 -59.31 49.54 11.02
C ASN A 382 -60.84 49.63 10.90
N SER A 383 -61.46 48.78 10.09
CA SER A 383 -62.92 48.73 9.97
C SER A 383 -63.58 48.28 11.28
N VAL A 384 -63.01 47.29 11.98
CA VAL A 384 -63.47 46.81 13.28
C VAL A 384 -63.31 47.88 14.34
N VAL A 385 -62.18 48.60 14.36
CA VAL A 385 -61.95 49.73 15.26
C VAL A 385 -63.00 50.81 15.05
N SER A 386 -63.25 51.22 13.81
CA SER A 386 -64.29 52.21 13.47
C SER A 386 -65.69 51.73 13.87
N HIS A 387 -66.04 50.47 13.61
CA HIS A 387 -67.33 49.91 14.03
C HIS A 387 -67.49 49.85 15.56
N THR A 388 -66.39 49.59 16.27
CA THR A 388 -66.36 49.55 17.73
C THR A 388 -66.50 50.95 18.31
N GLU A 389 -65.81 51.93 17.73
CA GLU A 389 -65.92 53.34 18.10
C GLU A 389 -67.35 53.87 17.90
N ASP A 390 -67.99 53.53 16.78
CA ASP A 390 -69.40 53.86 16.52
C ASP A 390 -70.36 53.21 17.53
N LYS A 391 -70.12 51.93 17.89
CA LYS A 391 -70.91 51.25 18.93
C LYS A 391 -70.73 51.89 20.29
N ILE A 392 -69.49 52.22 20.68
CA ILE A 392 -69.19 52.92 21.95
C ILE A 392 -69.88 54.28 21.96
N ASN A 393 -69.79 55.05 20.87
CA ASN A 393 -70.43 56.37 20.76
C ASN A 393 -71.97 56.28 20.86
N LYS A 394 -72.59 55.24 20.27
CA LYS A 394 -74.02 54.96 20.46
C LYS A 394 -74.35 54.63 21.91
N LEU A 395 -73.54 53.81 22.57
CA LEU A 395 -73.71 53.42 23.97
C LEU A 395 -73.59 54.64 24.91
N VAL A 396 -72.61 55.52 24.66
CA VAL A 396 -72.45 56.80 25.38
C VAL A 396 -73.68 57.69 25.19
N LYS A 397 -74.22 57.81 23.97
CA LYS A 397 -75.46 58.57 23.72
C LYS A 397 -76.66 57.95 24.45
N GLN A 398 -76.81 56.64 24.44
CA GLN A 398 -77.90 55.95 25.16
C GLN A 398 -77.81 56.15 26.67
N ASN A 399 -76.61 56.01 27.25
CA ASN A 399 -76.40 56.25 28.68
C ASN A 399 -76.68 57.71 29.05
N LYS A 400 -76.36 58.67 28.18
CA LYS A 400 -76.69 60.08 28.40
C LYS A 400 -78.21 60.31 28.42
N ILE A 401 -78.95 59.72 27.47
CA ILE A 401 -80.41 59.79 27.46
C ILE A 401 -81.01 59.17 28.74
N GLN A 402 -80.48 58.04 29.22
CA GLN A 402 -80.91 57.43 30.47
C GLN A 402 -80.61 58.32 31.69
N ALA A 403 -79.43 58.93 31.74
CA ALA A 403 -79.07 59.86 32.83
C ALA A 403 -80.02 61.08 32.85
N ASP A 404 -80.31 61.66 31.69
CA ASP A 404 -81.25 62.79 31.57
C ASP A 404 -82.67 62.37 32.01
N HIS A 405 -83.10 61.13 31.69
CA HIS A 405 -84.39 60.60 32.13
C HIS A 405 -84.46 60.41 33.65
N ILE A 406 -83.41 59.87 34.27
CA ILE A 406 -83.31 59.72 35.73
C ILE A 406 -83.31 61.09 36.42
N GLN A 407 -82.58 62.06 35.87
CA GLN A 407 -82.57 63.43 36.38
C GLN A 407 -83.98 64.03 36.37
N LYS A 408 -84.71 63.87 35.26
CA LYS A 408 -86.09 64.36 35.14
C LYS A 408 -87.05 63.67 36.13
N GLN A 409 -86.93 62.35 36.31
CA GLN A 409 -87.72 61.63 37.31
C GLN A 409 -87.46 62.13 38.74
N HIS A 410 -86.20 62.43 39.08
CA HIS A 410 -85.88 63.02 40.38
C HIS A 410 -86.46 64.42 40.55
N GLU A 411 -86.46 65.23 39.50
CA GLU A 411 -87.03 66.58 39.52
C GLU A 411 -88.56 66.56 39.70
N GLU A 412 -89.25 65.63 39.02
CA GLU A 412 -90.69 65.37 39.20
C GLU A 412 -91.00 64.87 40.62
N TYR A 413 -90.21 63.94 41.16
CA TYR A 413 -90.35 63.46 42.54
C TYR A 413 -90.17 64.58 43.57
N LEU A 414 -89.17 65.45 43.39
CA LEU A 414 -88.94 66.59 44.28
C LEU A 414 -90.10 67.60 44.22
N GLN A 415 -90.67 67.85 43.03
CA GLN A 415 -91.87 68.69 42.87
C GLN A 415 -93.08 68.11 43.63
N GLU A 416 -93.31 66.81 43.54
CA GLU A 416 -94.39 66.12 44.26
C GLU A 416 -94.20 66.19 45.78
N LEU A 417 -92.97 66.03 46.25
CA LEU A 417 -92.61 66.17 47.66
C LEU A 417 -92.88 67.60 48.18
N ILE A 418 -92.50 68.62 47.40
CA ILE A 418 -92.79 70.03 47.72
C ILE A 418 -94.30 70.25 47.84
N HIS A 419 -95.09 69.77 46.87
CA HIS A 419 -96.55 69.88 46.89
C HIS A 419 -97.18 69.21 48.12
N THR A 420 -96.66 68.04 48.50
CA THR A 420 -97.11 67.31 49.68
C THR A 420 -96.83 68.09 50.96
N PHE A 421 -95.65 68.71 51.07
CA PHE A 421 -95.28 69.58 52.19
C PHE A 421 -96.20 70.81 52.28
N GLU A 422 -96.46 71.51 51.17
CA GLU A 422 -97.38 72.65 51.13
C GLU A 422 -98.80 72.28 51.58
N THR A 423 -99.26 71.08 51.21
CA THR A 423 -100.58 70.57 51.59
C THR A 423 -100.68 70.32 53.11
N HIS A 424 -99.64 69.75 53.71
CA HIS A 424 -99.58 69.56 55.17
C HIS A 424 -99.52 70.89 55.92
N LEU A 425 -98.78 71.88 55.39
CA LEU A 425 -98.70 73.23 55.94
C LEU A 425 -100.07 73.92 55.95
N LYS A 426 -100.85 73.81 54.86
CA LYS A 426 -102.24 74.28 54.81
C LYS A 426 -103.14 73.58 55.83
N HIS A 427 -102.95 72.28 56.04
CA HIS A 427 -103.73 71.51 57.02
C HIS A 427 -103.42 71.94 58.46
N SER A 428 -102.16 72.20 58.77
CA SER A 428 -101.72 72.73 60.07
C SER A 428 -102.37 74.08 60.39
N HIS A 429 -102.36 75.03 59.44
CA HIS A 429 -103.05 76.33 59.60
C HIS A 429 -104.56 76.18 59.82
N LYS A 430 -105.19 75.15 59.23
CA LYS A 430 -106.61 74.88 59.40
C LYS A 430 -106.94 74.39 60.82
N ILE A 431 -106.07 73.57 61.40
CA ILE A 431 -106.19 73.08 62.78
C ILE A 431 -106.06 74.24 63.78
N GLU A 432 -105.08 75.12 63.55
CA GLU A 432 -104.81 76.30 64.38
C GLU A 432 -106.06 77.23 64.45
N HIS A 433 -106.71 77.46 63.31
CA HIS A 433 -107.95 78.26 63.24
C HIS A 433 -109.16 77.61 63.94
N THR A 434 -109.29 76.28 63.93
CA THR A 434 -110.35 75.58 64.67
C THR A 434 -110.15 75.60 66.18
N LEU A 435 -108.90 75.58 66.67
CA LEU A 435 -108.61 75.65 68.10
C LEU A 435 -109.04 77.00 68.70
N GLY A 436 -108.77 78.12 67.99
CA GLY A 436 -109.19 79.46 68.42
C GLY A 436 -110.71 79.68 68.47
N LYS A 437 -111.50 78.91 67.70
CA LYS A 437 -112.98 78.98 67.77
C LYS A 437 -113.55 78.30 69.01
N LEU A 438 -112.94 77.21 69.47
CA LEU A 438 -113.40 76.44 70.63
C LEU A 438 -113.24 77.20 71.95
N GLU A 439 -112.18 78.02 72.09
CA GLU A 439 -111.96 78.84 73.29
C GLU A 439 -113.05 79.91 73.50
N SER A 440 -113.64 80.42 72.41
CA SER A 440 -114.66 81.48 72.45
C SER A 440 -116.03 81.04 72.99
N LEU A 441 -116.29 79.73 73.10
CA LEU A 441 -117.58 79.16 73.56
C LEU A 441 -117.61 78.81 75.06
N LYS A 442 -116.48 78.95 75.76
CA LYS A 442 -116.33 78.60 77.17
C LYS A 442 -117.37 79.25 78.12
N PRO A 443 -117.78 80.52 77.96
CA PRO A 443 -118.76 81.15 78.85
C PRO A 443 -120.17 80.52 78.78
N LEU A 444 -120.58 80.01 77.60
CA LEU A 444 -121.84 79.28 77.44
C LEU A 444 -121.77 77.89 78.08
N PHE A 445 -120.62 77.23 77.97
CA PHE A 445 -120.36 75.93 78.57
C PHE A 445 -120.39 76.01 80.12
N ASP A 446 -119.87 77.09 80.70
CA ASP A 446 -119.87 77.31 82.15
C ASP A 446 -121.28 77.62 82.70
N LEU A 447 -122.15 78.28 81.92
CA LEU A 447 -123.58 78.49 82.23
C LEU A 447 -124.34 77.15 82.33
N VAL A 448 -124.14 76.25 81.37
CA VAL A 448 -124.83 74.95 81.32
C VAL A 448 -124.38 74.02 82.45
N ASN A 449 -123.11 74.10 82.86
CA ASN A 449 -122.53 73.21 83.87
C ASN A 449 -122.69 73.70 85.32
N GLY A 450 -123.50 74.73 85.58
CA GLY A 450 -123.83 75.19 86.93
C GLY A 450 -122.68 75.84 87.70
N LYS A 451 -121.54 76.13 87.05
CA LYS A 451 -120.38 76.84 87.63
C LYS A 451 -120.46 78.35 87.39
N PHE A 452 -121.69 78.87 87.40
CA PHE A 452 -122.05 80.19 86.91
C PHE A 452 -121.99 81.23 88.05
N ASP A 453 -121.16 82.25 87.90
CA ASP A 453 -121.21 83.46 88.72
C ASP A 453 -122.10 84.51 88.02
N PRO A 454 -123.30 84.82 88.57
CA PRO A 454 -124.26 85.71 87.94
C PRO A 454 -123.73 87.12 87.71
N ILE A 455 -122.88 87.64 88.59
CA ILE A 455 -122.51 89.07 88.58
C ILE A 455 -121.43 89.34 87.52
N ALA A 456 -120.48 88.40 87.31
CA ALA A 456 -119.37 88.59 86.36
C ALA A 456 -119.68 88.14 84.91
N SER A 457 -120.64 87.24 84.70
CA SER A 457 -120.74 86.48 83.44
C SER A 457 -121.94 86.82 82.54
N ILE A 458 -122.98 87.50 83.07
CA ILE A 458 -124.18 87.82 82.26
C ILE A 458 -123.84 88.74 81.08
N GLY A 459 -122.95 89.73 81.26
CA GLY A 459 -122.55 90.64 80.19
C GLY A 459 -121.86 89.96 78.99
N GLN A 460 -121.03 88.94 79.25
CA GLN A 460 -120.36 88.18 78.20
C GLN A 460 -121.35 87.29 77.44
N ILE A 461 -122.31 86.68 78.15
CA ILE A 461 -123.35 85.84 77.56
C ILE A 461 -124.31 86.68 76.71
N ILE A 462 -124.69 87.89 77.15
CA ILE A 462 -125.48 88.81 76.33
C ILE A 462 -124.73 89.16 75.03
N THR A 463 -123.43 89.46 75.12
CA THR A 463 -122.61 89.77 73.93
C THR A 463 -122.55 88.59 72.95
N LEU A 464 -122.52 87.37 73.48
CA LEU A 464 -122.46 86.14 72.69
C LEU A 464 -123.82 85.82 72.06
N LEU A 465 -124.92 86.01 72.80
CA LEU A 465 -126.28 85.94 72.28
C LEU A 465 -126.53 87.02 71.21
N ASP A 466 -126.00 88.23 71.39
CA ASP A 466 -126.08 89.31 70.40
C ASP A 466 -125.31 88.96 69.12
N LYS A 467 -124.12 88.34 69.23
CA LYS A 467 -123.39 87.83 68.07
C LYS A 467 -124.12 86.70 67.36
N ILE A 468 -124.72 85.76 68.11
CA ILE A 468 -125.53 84.67 67.54
C ILE A 468 -126.75 85.27 66.84
N TYR A 469 -127.44 86.22 67.47
CA TYR A 469 -128.59 86.92 66.90
C TYR A 469 -128.24 87.63 65.59
N VAL A 470 -127.12 88.35 65.53
CA VAL A 470 -126.63 88.98 64.29
C VAL A 470 -126.28 87.93 63.25
N GLY A 471 -125.64 86.82 63.65
CA GLY A 471 -125.22 85.75 62.74
C GLY A 471 -126.36 84.93 62.14
N ILE A 472 -127.50 84.82 62.83
CA ILE A 472 -128.69 84.12 62.32
C ILE A 472 -129.66 85.05 61.57
N LYS A 473 -129.52 86.37 61.72
CA LYS A 473 -130.37 87.37 61.06
C LYS A 473 -130.28 87.25 59.54
N GLY A 474 -131.41 87.03 58.86
CA GLY A 474 -131.46 86.80 57.41
C GLY A 474 -131.18 85.37 56.95
N THR A 475 -130.96 84.41 57.85
CA THR A 475 -130.84 82.97 57.53
C THR A 475 -132.18 82.23 57.69
N GLU A 476 -132.28 80.97 57.27
CA GLU A 476 -133.51 80.15 57.48
C GLU A 476 -133.92 80.04 58.97
N PHE A 477 -132.96 80.15 59.89
CA PHE A 477 -133.21 80.14 61.34
C PHE A 477 -133.86 81.42 61.88
N ASP A 478 -133.85 82.52 61.10
CA ASP A 478 -134.53 83.78 61.45
C ASP A 478 -136.06 83.66 61.29
N LYS A 479 -136.53 82.68 60.50
CA LYS A 479 -137.96 82.41 60.27
C LYS A 479 -138.57 81.41 61.27
N HIS A 480 -137.76 80.81 62.14
CA HIS A 480 -138.21 79.88 63.19
C HIS A 480 -138.02 80.44 64.60
N SER A 481 -138.70 79.84 65.59
CA SER A 481 -138.85 80.37 66.97
C SER A 481 -137.53 80.71 67.68
N ILE A 482 -136.38 80.26 67.18
CA ILE A 482 -135.05 80.46 67.76
C ILE A 482 -134.69 81.94 67.88
N SER A 483 -134.97 82.77 66.86
CA SER A 483 -134.70 84.22 66.93
C SER A 483 -135.52 84.87 68.05
N TYR A 484 -136.77 84.42 68.22
CA TYR A 484 -137.64 84.84 69.32
C TYR A 484 -137.16 84.29 70.67
N ASP A 485 -136.74 83.04 70.75
CA ASP A 485 -136.26 82.39 71.98
C ASP A 485 -134.95 83.02 72.46
N ILE A 486 -134.01 83.35 71.57
CA ILE A 486 -132.78 84.08 71.89
C ILE A 486 -133.11 85.47 72.43
N LYS A 487 -134.04 86.18 71.78
CA LYS A 487 -134.46 87.51 72.22
C LYS A 487 -135.15 87.45 73.59
N ARG A 488 -136.01 86.45 73.80
CA ARG A 488 -136.67 86.17 75.09
C ARG A 488 -135.66 85.77 76.17
N LEU A 489 -134.67 84.95 75.87
CA LEU A 489 -133.63 84.54 76.82
C LEU A 489 -132.78 85.76 77.22
N ARG A 490 -132.39 86.58 76.24
CA ARG A 490 -131.70 87.85 76.46
C ARG A 490 -132.51 88.79 77.32
N GLU A 491 -133.81 88.96 77.05
CA GLU A 491 -134.71 89.79 77.86
C GLU A 491 -134.89 89.24 79.28
N ASN A 492 -134.98 87.92 79.46
CA ASN A 492 -135.04 87.31 80.79
C ASN A 492 -133.73 87.50 81.57
N LEU A 493 -132.58 87.38 80.91
CA LEU A 493 -131.27 87.66 81.52
C LEU A 493 -131.13 89.14 81.87
N LEU A 494 -131.65 90.05 81.04
CA LEU A 494 -131.73 91.48 81.35
C LEU A 494 -132.67 91.76 82.53
N LYS A 495 -133.79 91.03 82.66
CA LYS A 495 -134.69 91.12 83.82
C LYS A 495 -134.05 90.65 85.11
N VAL A 496 -133.20 89.63 85.07
CA VAL A 496 -132.38 89.20 86.22
C VAL A 496 -131.42 90.32 86.66
N ILE A 497 -131.00 91.20 85.73
CA ILE A 497 -130.21 92.39 86.05
C ILE A 497 -131.07 93.57 86.56
N SER A 498 -132.39 93.61 86.32
CA SER A 498 -133.28 94.75 86.66
C SER A 498 -134.15 94.58 87.92
N HIS A 499 -133.84 93.57 88.76
CA HIS A 499 -134.37 93.48 90.13
C HIS A 499 -133.29 93.62 91.22
N GLU A 500 -132.22 94.34 90.86
CA GLU A 500 -131.79 95.52 91.62
C GLU A 500 -132.20 96.79 90.87
#